data_AF-A0A183B3F8-F1
#
_entry.id   AF-A0A183B3F8-F1
#
_cell.length_a   1.000
_cell.length_b   1.000
_cell.length_c   1.000
_cell.angle_alpha   90.00
_cell.angle_beta   90.00
_cell.angle_gamma   90.00
#
_symmetry.space_group_name_H-M   'P 1'
#
loop_
_entity.id
_entity.type
_entity.pdbx_description
1 polymer ?
#
loop_
_entity_poly.entity_id
_entity_poly.type
_entity_poly.pdbx_seq_one_letter_code
_entity_poly.pdbx_strand_id
1 'polypeptide(L)' 'MNIFQEIEYLKEKLLNGRSGPLDVEKDLEIWRNRMHQYNEAKDACLNIFGRLAHAKGCLVRELYDEYGLELDD' A
#
# COMPACT_ATOMS: atom_id res chain seq x y z
N MET A 1 31.79 -1.58 -11.34
CA MET A 1 30.68 -2.23 -12.08
C MET A 1 30.44 -1.43 -13.34
N ASN A 2 30.45 -2.05 -14.51
CA ASN A 2 30.16 -1.37 -15.78
C ASN A 2 28.63 -1.29 -15.96
N ILE A 3 28.11 -0.22 -16.57
CA ILE A 3 26.70 -0.04 -16.96
C ILE A 3 26.10 -1.30 -17.60
N PHE A 4 26.86 -2.03 -18.45
CA PHE A 4 26.37 -3.27 -19.05
C PHE A 4 26.10 -4.38 -18.02
N GLN A 5 26.92 -4.48 -16.97
CA GLN A 5 26.74 -5.45 -15.89
C GLN A 5 25.55 -5.06 -15.01
N GLU A 6 25.34 -3.76 -14.79
CA GLU A 6 24.17 -3.21 -14.07
C GLU A 6 22.86 -3.53 -14.81
N ILE A 7 22.84 -3.33 -16.13
CA ILE A 7 21.68 -3.61 -16.97
C ILE A 7 21.31 -5.10 -16.92
N GLU A 8 22.29 -6.00 -17.02
CA GLU A 8 22.02 -7.44 -16.97
C GLU A 8 21.53 -7.89 -15.58
N TYR A 9 22.13 -7.37 -14.50
CA TYR A 9 21.67 -7.64 -13.13
C TYR A 9 20.20 -7.19 -12.91
N LEU A 10 19.84 -6.00 -13.41
CA LEU A 10 18.48 -5.49 -13.28
C LEU A 10 17.48 -6.28 -14.11
N LYS A 11 17.86 -6.75 -15.32
CA LYS A 11 17.03 -7.64 -16.13
C LYS A 11 16.79 -8.97 -15.43
N GLU A 12 17.83 -9.61 -14.90
CA GLU A 12 17.68 -10.84 -14.14
C GLU A 12 16.75 -10.64 -12.94
N LYS A 13 16.94 -9.56 -12.17
CA LYS A 13 16.08 -9.24 -11.03
C LYS A 13 14.62 -9.03 -11.42
N LEU A 14 14.36 -8.42 -12.58
CA LEU A 14 13.01 -8.18 -13.10
C LEU A 14 12.30 -9.48 -13.55
N LEU A 15 13.08 -10.42 -14.09
CA LEU A 15 12.60 -11.68 -14.65
C LEU A 15 12.56 -12.82 -13.63
N ASN A 16 13.32 -12.71 -12.53
CA ASN A 16 13.39 -13.73 -11.49
C ASN A 16 12.00 -13.95 -10.85
N GLY A 17 11.51 -15.19 -10.91
CA GLY A 17 10.20 -15.59 -10.38
C GLY A 17 9.00 -15.35 -11.32
N ARG A 18 9.21 -14.81 -12.53
CA ARG A 18 8.14 -14.69 -13.53
C ARG A 18 8.02 -15.95 -14.38
N SER A 19 6.79 -16.45 -14.54
CA SER A 19 6.47 -17.59 -15.43
C SER A 19 5.98 -17.18 -16.82
N GLY A 20 5.90 -15.87 -17.11
CA GLY A 20 5.33 -15.32 -18.35
C GLY A 20 5.95 -13.99 -18.76
N PRO A 21 5.60 -13.48 -19.96
CA PRO A 21 6.14 -12.23 -20.50
C PRO A 21 5.83 -11.03 -19.60
N LEU A 22 6.72 -10.04 -19.61
CA LEU A 22 6.55 -8.78 -18.89
C LEU A 22 5.42 -7.97 -19.53
N ASP A 23 4.32 -7.84 -18.82
CA ASP A 23 3.23 -6.93 -19.16
C ASP A 23 3.18 -5.81 -18.12
N VAL A 24 3.92 -4.73 -18.41
CA VAL A 24 4.06 -3.59 -17.50
C VAL A 24 2.72 -2.93 -17.23
N GLU A 25 1.86 -2.81 -18.25
CA GLU A 25 0.59 -2.10 -18.11
C GLU A 25 -0.36 -2.89 -17.20
N LYS A 26 -0.43 -4.22 -17.39
CA LYS A 26 -1.22 -5.09 -16.52
C LYS A 26 -0.71 -5.09 -15.08
N ASP A 27 0.60 -5.14 -14.88
CA ASP A 27 1.18 -5.08 -13.53
C ASP A 27 0.84 -3.73 -12.85
N LEU A 28 0.98 -2.61 -13.58
CA LEU A 28 0.61 -1.28 -13.07
C LEU A 28 -0.89 -1.17 -12.77
N GLU A 29 -1.75 -1.74 -13.60
CA GLU A 29 -3.18 -1.78 -13.37
C GLU A 29 -3.52 -2.51 -12.06
N ILE A 30 -2.90 -3.66 -11.80
CA ILE A 30 -3.07 -4.40 -10.54
C ILE A 30 -2.69 -3.52 -9.34
N TRP A 31 -1.54 -2.84 -9.41
CA TRP A 31 -1.08 -1.98 -8.33
C TRP A 31 -1.99 -0.76 -8.12
N ARG A 32 -2.46 -0.12 -9.20
CA ARG A 32 -3.44 0.97 -9.11
C ARG A 32 -4.73 0.51 -8.45
N ASN A 33 -5.26 -0.65 -8.85
CA ASN A 33 -6.48 -1.19 -8.27
C ASN A 33 -6.33 -1.50 -6.79
N ARG A 34 -5.19 -2.08 -6.37
CA ARG A 34 -4.89 -2.33 -4.95
C ARG A 34 -4.82 -1.04 -4.14
N MET A 35 -4.17 -0.01 -4.67
CA MET A 35 -4.08 1.29 -4.01
C MET A 35 -5.44 1.95 -3.86
N HIS A 36 -6.29 1.91 -4.89
CA HIS A 36 -7.66 2.42 -4.79
C HIS A 36 -8.49 1.69 -3.74
N GLN A 37 -8.42 0.36 -3.69
CA GLN A 37 -9.12 -0.45 -2.68
C GLN A 37 -8.64 -0.15 -1.27
N TYR A 38 -7.32 -0.03 -1.07
CA TYR A 38 -6.75 0.35 0.22
C TYR A 38 -7.24 1.74 0.66
N ASN A 39 -7.21 2.72 -0.24
CA ASN A 39 -7.66 4.09 0.06
C ASN A 39 -9.14 4.12 0.42
N GLU A 40 -10.01 3.43 -0.33
CA GLU A 40 -11.44 3.35 -0.01
C GLU A 40 -11.69 2.73 1.37
N ALA A 41 -10.97 1.65 1.71
CA ALA A 41 -11.07 1.04 3.03
C ALA A 41 -10.60 1.99 4.13
N LYS A 42 -9.44 2.65 3.94
CA LYS A 42 -8.89 3.62 4.90
C LYS A 42 -9.84 4.77 5.15
N ASP A 43 -10.44 5.33 4.09
CA ASP A 43 -11.40 6.43 4.20
C ASP A 43 -12.66 6.02 4.96
N ALA A 44 -13.19 4.83 4.70
CA ALA A 44 -14.33 4.29 5.45
C ALA A 44 -14.01 4.10 6.94
N CYS A 45 -12.83 3.54 7.25
CA CYS A 45 -12.34 3.39 8.62
C CYS A 45 -12.20 4.73 9.33
N LEU A 46 -11.60 5.73 8.68
CA LEU A 46 -11.46 7.09 9.23
C LEU A 46 -12.82 7.73 9.52
N ASN A 47 -13.82 7.53 8.67
CA ASN A 47 -15.17 8.04 8.91
C ASN A 47 -15.79 7.40 10.17
N ILE A 48 -15.64 6.09 10.33
CA ILE A 48 -16.13 5.35 11.50
C ILE A 48 -15.40 5.81 12.76
N PHE A 49 -14.07 5.92 12.70
CA PHE A 49 -13.24 6.39 13.82
C PHE A 49 -13.60 7.82 14.23
N GLY A 50 -13.84 8.72 13.26
CA GLY A 50 -14.28 10.08 13.55
C GLY A 50 -15.60 10.12 14.32
N ARG A 51 -16.57 9.29 13.92
CA ARG A 51 -17.86 9.17 14.63
C ARG A 51 -17.70 8.57 16.02
N LEU A 52 -16.85 7.55 16.15
CA LEU A 52 -16.56 6.90 17.43
C LEU A 52 -15.86 7.87 18.40
N ALA A 53 -14.86 8.61 17.91
CA ALA A 53 -14.13 9.61 18.67
C ALA A 53 -15.08 10.71 19.18
N HIS A 54 -15.96 11.20 18.30
CA HIS A 54 -17.01 12.15 18.66
C HIS A 54 -17.94 11.61 19.75
N ALA A 55 -18.38 10.34 19.63
CA ALA A 55 -19.25 9.72 20.63
C ALA A 55 -18.55 9.49 21.99
N LYS A 56 -17.24 9.20 21.98
CA LYS A 56 -16.43 9.04 23.19
C LYS A 56 -15.91 10.36 23.78
N GLY A 57 -16.01 11.47 23.04
CA GLY A 57 -15.43 12.75 23.44
C GLY A 57 -13.90 12.76 23.47
N CYS A 58 -13.26 11.95 22.63
CA CYS A 58 -11.81 11.87 22.49
C CYS A 58 -11.36 12.24 21.07
N LEU A 59 -10.05 12.34 20.87
CA LEU A 59 -9.43 12.51 19.57
C LEU A 59 -9.25 11.17 18.88
N VAL A 60 -9.32 11.15 17.55
CA VAL A 60 -9.12 9.94 16.75
C VAL A 60 -7.78 9.26 17.06
N ARG A 61 -6.69 10.03 17.25
CA ARG A 61 -5.38 9.49 17.62
C ARG A 61 -5.38 8.68 18.92
N GLU A 62 -6.24 9.03 19.88
CA GLU A 62 -6.34 8.31 21.16
C GLU A 62 -7.01 6.95 20.97
N LEU A 63 -7.86 6.80 19.94
CA LEU A 63 -8.41 5.51 19.54
C LEU A 63 -7.36 4.62 18.87
N TYR A 64 -6.40 5.20 18.16
CA TYR A 64 -5.31 4.43 17.55
C TYR A 64 -4.48 3.76 18.64
N ASP A 65 -4.08 4.51 19.67
CA ASP A 65 -3.38 3.97 20.85
C ASP A 65 -4.24 2.91 21.58
N GLU A 66 -5.54 3.17 21.77
CA GLU A 66 -6.48 2.25 22.43
C GLU A 66 -6.61 0.90 21.71
N TYR A 67 -6.61 0.91 20.38
CA TYR A 67 -6.74 -0.30 19.56
C TYR A 67 -5.40 -0.88 19.07
N GLY A 68 -4.26 -0.30 19.47
CA GLY A 68 -2.93 -0.75 19.05
C GLY A 68 -2.68 -0.58 17.55
N LEU A 69 -3.17 0.52 16.97
CA LEU A 69 -2.98 0.88 15.57
C LEU A 69 -1.86 1.91 15.44
N GLU A 70 -1.02 1.78 14.42
CA GLU A 70 0.02 2.76 14.10
C GLU A 70 -0.42 3.65 12.92
N LEU A 71 0.06 4.89 12.89
CA LEU A 71 -0.39 5.93 11.95
C LEU A 71 0.36 5.91 10.60
N ASP A 72 1.48 5.19 10.59
CA ASP A 72 2.42 5.01 9.49
C ASP A 72 2.12 3.80 8.59
N ASP A 73 1.03 3.08 8.86
CA ASP A 73 0.38 2.12 7.94
C ASP A 73 -0.44 2.82 6.82
#